data_AF-A0A959V125-F1
#
_entry.id   AF-A0A959V125-F1
#
_cell.length_a   1.000
_cell.length_b   1.000
_cell.length_c   1.000
_cell.angle_alpha   90.00
_cell.angle_beta   90.00
_cell.angle_gamma   90.00
#
_symmetry.space_group_name_H-M   'P 1'
#
loop_
_entity.id
_entity.type
_entity.pdbx_description
1 polymer ?
#
loop_
_entity_poly.entity_id
_entity_poly.type
_entity_poly.pdbx_seq_one_letter_code
_entity_poly.pdbx_strand_id
1 'polypeptide(L)'
;MLLDLLTQIQEPTDAARQLIDQAAQTPVVPQETTLSIWELIKMGGWYIMGPLALMSIAAVYIIIERSLAIRRALRDERDFMAKIRDYIHEGKIDSARNLCQTTNTPVARMLEKGISRIGKPLKDIEVSIE
;
A
#
# COMPACT_ATOMS: atom_id res chain seq x y z
N MET A 1 4.46 14.11 -84.76
CA MET A 1 3.00 14.08 -84.52
C MET A 1 2.52 12.87 -83.74
N LEU A 2 2.80 11.62 -84.13
CA LEU A 2 2.40 10.45 -83.32
C LEU A 2 3.33 10.20 -82.12
N LEU A 3 4.60 10.59 -82.24
CA LEU A 3 5.58 10.56 -81.13
C LEU A 3 5.36 11.66 -80.08
N ASP A 4 4.80 12.81 -80.45
CA ASP A 4 4.52 13.93 -79.54
C ASP A 4 3.29 13.68 -78.66
N LEU A 5 2.38 12.82 -79.11
CA LEU A 5 1.18 12.44 -78.37
C LEU A 5 1.50 11.46 -77.22
N LEU A 6 2.54 10.65 -77.36
CA LEU A 6 2.97 9.67 -76.36
C LEU A 6 3.75 10.33 -75.21
N THR A 7 4.50 11.41 -75.48
CA THR A 7 5.26 12.16 -74.47
C THR A 7 4.36 13.02 -73.58
N GLN A 8 3.20 13.47 -74.07
CA GLN A 8 2.25 14.28 -73.28
C GLN A 8 1.48 13.48 -72.21
N ILE A 9 1.42 12.14 -72.34
CA ILE A 9 0.75 11.24 -71.38
C ILE A 9 1.72 10.79 -70.27
N GLN A 10 3.04 10.89 -70.48
CA GLN A 10 4.05 10.39 -69.55
C GLN A 10 4.35 11.37 -68.38
N GLU A 11 4.36 12.68 -68.63
CA GLU A 11 4.62 13.70 -67.59
C GLU A 11 3.73 13.62 -66.32
N PRO A 12 2.40 13.47 -66.40
CA PRO A 12 1.56 13.37 -65.20
C PRO A 12 1.80 12.06 -64.43
N THR A 13 2.25 11.01 -65.13
CA THR A 13 2.46 9.67 -64.56
C THR A 13 3.78 9.62 -63.78
N ASP A 14 4.83 10.27 -64.29
CA ASP A 14 6.14 10.32 -63.63
C ASP A 14 6.14 11.29 -62.44
N ALA A 15 5.39 12.40 -62.51
CA ALA A 15 5.16 13.28 -61.36
C ALA A 15 4.38 12.56 -60.23
N ALA A 16 3.36 11.77 -60.58
CA ALA A 16 2.63 10.96 -59.60
C ALA A 16 3.52 9.88 -58.96
N ARG A 17 4.40 9.23 -59.74
CA ARG A 17 5.37 8.25 -59.24
C ARG A 17 6.40 8.89 -58.31
N GLN A 18 6.90 10.07 -58.63
CA GLN A 18 7.84 10.79 -57.77
C GLN A 18 7.22 11.18 -56.42
N LEU A 19 5.95 11.58 -56.39
CA LEU A 19 5.23 11.86 -55.13
C LEU A 19 4.96 10.60 -54.30
N ILE A 20 4.73 9.45 -54.96
CA ILE A 20 4.54 8.14 -54.30
C ILE A 20 5.87 7.62 -53.73
N ASP A 21 6.98 7.76 -54.46
CA ASP A 21 8.31 7.40 -53.98
C ASP A 21 8.79 8.33 -52.85
N GLN A 22 8.42 9.62 -52.87
CA GLN A 22 8.71 10.56 -51.80
C GLN A 22 7.89 10.27 -50.53
N ALA A 23 6.65 9.78 -50.68
CA ALA A 23 5.82 9.31 -49.56
C ALA A 23 6.28 7.96 -48.98
N ALA A 24 6.99 7.14 -49.78
CA ALA A 24 7.58 5.88 -49.32
C ALA A 24 8.92 6.06 -48.58
N GLN A 25 9.54 7.24 -48.67
CA GLN A 25 10.82 7.57 -48.04
C GLN A 25 10.70 8.41 -46.76
N THR A 26 9.57 8.43 -46.06
CA THR A 26 9.60 8.82 -44.65
C THR A 26 10.24 7.68 -43.86
N PRO A 27 11.45 7.86 -43.31
CA PRO A 27 11.96 6.88 -42.37
C PRO A 27 11.09 7.00 -41.12
N VAL A 28 10.26 5.99 -40.88
CA VAL A 28 9.66 5.77 -39.57
C VAL A 28 10.81 5.35 -38.66
N VAL A 29 11.56 6.34 -38.17
CA VAL A 29 12.57 6.15 -37.13
C VAL A 29 11.79 5.81 -35.88
N PRO A 30 11.90 4.58 -35.32
CA PRO A 30 11.45 4.33 -33.96
C PRO A 30 12.42 5.13 -33.08
N GLN A 31 12.05 6.36 -32.75
CA GLN A 31 12.73 7.09 -31.71
C GLN A 31 12.40 6.36 -30.41
N GLU A 32 13.30 5.47 -30.00
CA GLU A 32 13.42 5.12 -28.59
C GLU A 32 13.91 6.38 -27.86
N THR A 33 13.00 7.35 -27.70
CA THR A 33 13.20 8.41 -26.73
C THR A 33 13.22 7.70 -25.39
N THR A 34 14.41 7.61 -24.80
CA THR A 34 14.55 7.32 -23.38
C THR A 34 13.92 8.49 -22.64
N LEU A 35 12.57 8.49 -22.57
CA LEU A 35 11.81 9.51 -21.90
C LEU A 35 12.27 9.50 -20.45
N SER A 36 13.01 10.55 -20.10
CA SER A 36 13.46 10.75 -18.74
C SER A 36 12.23 10.84 -17.85
N ILE A 37 12.28 10.24 -16.65
CA ILE A 37 11.17 10.17 -15.69
C ILE A 37 10.53 11.55 -15.47
N TRP A 38 11.35 12.60 -15.51
CA TRP A 38 10.94 14.00 -15.43
C TRP A 38 10.05 14.47 -16.60
N GLU A 39 10.36 14.08 -17.83
CA GLU A 39 9.55 14.40 -19.00
C GLU A 39 8.24 13.61 -18.99
N LEU A 40 8.23 12.38 -18.46
CA LEU A 40 7.01 11.59 -18.29
C LEU A 40 6.04 12.22 -17.28
N ILE A 41 6.55 12.78 -16.18
CA ILE A 41 5.74 13.50 -15.17
C ILE A 41 5.11 14.77 -15.75
N LYS A 42 5.86 15.51 -16.57
CA LYS A 42 5.32 16.71 -17.24
C LYS A 42 4.29 16.36 -18.30
N MET A 43 4.53 15.32 -19.10
CA MET A 43 3.64 14.90 -20.18
C MET A 43 2.36 14.22 -19.65
N GLY A 44 2.43 13.54 -18.51
CA GLY A 44 1.31 12.87 -17.85
C GLY A 44 0.22 13.80 -17.29
N GLY A 45 0.42 15.12 -17.37
CA GLY A 45 -0.59 16.13 -17.06
C GLY A 45 -0.78 16.36 -15.56
N TRP A 46 -0.90 17.63 -15.19
CA TRP A 46 -1.15 18.07 -13.81
C TRP A 46 -2.43 17.45 -13.21
N TYR A 47 -3.47 17.24 -14.02
CA TYR A 47 -4.76 16.75 -13.55
C TYR A 47 -4.73 15.30 -13.05
N ILE A 48 -3.82 14.46 -13.55
CA ILE A 48 -3.68 13.06 -13.12
C ILE A 48 -2.55 12.94 -12.10
N MET A 49 -1.38 13.53 -12.37
CA MET A 49 -0.23 13.46 -11.45
C MET A 49 -0.45 14.23 -10.15
N GLY A 50 -1.17 15.35 -10.17
CA GLY A 50 -1.43 16.19 -9.00
C GLY A 50 -2.20 15.46 -7.90
N PRO A 51 -3.42 14.94 -8.16
CA PRO A 51 -4.18 14.17 -7.18
C PRO A 51 -3.44 12.92 -6.70
N LEU A 52 -2.68 12.27 -7.59
CA LEU A 52 -1.92 11.07 -7.25
C LEU A 52 -0.77 11.38 -6.28
N ALA A 53 -0.04 12.47 -6.50
CA ALA A 53 0.96 12.97 -5.56
C ALA A 53 0.35 13.37 -4.21
N LEU A 54 -0.80 14.08 -4.24
CA LEU A 54 -1.50 14.48 -3.02
C LEU A 54 -1.98 13.27 -2.21
N MET A 55 -2.58 12.27 -2.87
CA MET A 55 -3.00 11.01 -2.24
C MET A 55 -1.81 10.21 -1.71
N SER A 56 -0.66 10.22 -2.40
CA SER A 56 0.57 9.59 -1.92
C SER A 56 1.07 10.23 -0.62
N ILE A 57 1.10 11.57 -0.56
CA ILE A 57 1.49 12.30 0.65
C ILE A 57 0.51 12.00 1.79
N ALA A 58 -0.80 12.03 1.52
CA ALA A 58 -1.82 11.70 2.51
C ALA A 58 -1.69 10.25 3.02
N ALA A 59 -1.40 9.30 2.14
CA ALA A 59 -1.17 7.91 2.51
C ALA A 59 0.05 7.76 3.44
N VAL A 60 1.18 8.38 3.11
CA VAL A 60 2.38 8.35 3.95
C VAL A 60 2.10 8.98 5.31
N TYR A 61 1.39 10.10 5.35
CA TYR A 61 0.98 10.77 6.58
C TYR A 61 0.15 9.83 7.48
N ILE A 62 -0.90 9.19 6.93
CA ILE A 62 -1.76 8.24 7.66
C ILE A 62 -0.93 7.05 8.18
N ILE A 63 -0.02 6.51 7.36
CA ILE A 63 0.84 5.40 7.76
C ILE A 63 1.71 5.79 8.96
N ILE A 64 2.31 6.97 8.96
CA ILE A 64 3.17 7.44 10.05
C ILE A 64 2.35 7.64 11.34
N GLU A 65 1.23 8.37 11.26
CA GLU A 65 0.35 8.61 12.41
C GLU A 65 -0.12 7.29 13.03
N ARG A 66 -0.62 6.38 12.18
CA ARG A 66 -1.12 5.08 12.60
C ARG A 66 0.01 4.21 13.18
N SER A 67 1.19 4.22 12.56
CA SER A 67 2.34 3.46 13.04
C SER A 67 2.80 3.92 14.42
N LEU A 68 2.86 5.23 14.65
CA LEU A 68 3.21 5.79 15.96
C LEU A 68 2.17 5.45 17.03
N ALA A 69 0.87 5.57 16.71
CA ALA A 69 -0.21 5.20 17.62
C ALA A 69 -0.16 3.71 18.02
N ILE A 70 0.04 2.82 17.05
CA ILE A 70 0.17 1.37 17.29
C ILE A 70 1.42 1.08 18.11
N ARG A 71 2.57 1.68 17.77
CA ARG A 71 3.83 1.49 18.53
C ARG A 71 3.72 1.93 19.98
N ARG A 72 3.04 3.05 20.24
CA ARG A 72 2.81 3.53 21.62
C ARG A 72 1.94 2.56 22.41
N ALA A 73 0.84 2.10 21.83
CA ALA A 73 -0.05 1.12 22.48
C ALA A 73 0.66 -0.22 22.78
N LEU A 74 1.52 -0.70 21.87
CA LEU A 74 2.31 -1.92 22.06
C LEU A 74 3.34 -1.83 23.20
N ARG A 75 3.88 -0.64 23.48
CA ARG A 75 4.88 -0.46 24.54
C ARG A 75 4.25 -0.62 25.93
N ASP A 76 3.14 0.06 26.17
CA ASP A 76 2.44 0.01 27.46
C ASP A 76 1.96 -1.42 27.77
N GLU A 77 1.56 -2.19 26.76
CA GLU A 77 1.16 -3.59 26.90
C GLU A 77 2.33 -4.51 27.32
N ARG A 78 3.54 -4.30 26.77
CA ARG A 78 4.72 -5.13 27.11
C ARG A 78 5.13 -4.96 28.56
N ASP A 79 5.17 -3.72 29.04
CA ASP A 79 5.52 -3.42 30.43
C ASP A 79 4.47 -3.95 31.41
N PHE A 80 3.19 -3.87 31.05
CA PHE A 80 2.10 -4.48 31.80
C PHE A 80 2.26 -6.01 31.88
N MET A 81 2.53 -6.67 30.75
CA MET A 81 2.64 -8.12 30.69
C MET A 81 3.86 -8.65 31.47
N ALA A 82 4.95 -7.89 31.51
CA ALA A 82 6.11 -8.20 32.35
C ALA A 82 5.72 -8.22 33.84
N LYS A 83 5.06 -7.16 34.34
CA LYS A 83 4.61 -7.08 35.74
C LYS A 83 3.62 -8.19 36.12
N ILE A 84 2.70 -8.55 35.22
CA ILE A 84 1.76 -9.65 35.45
C ILE A 84 2.50 -10.99 35.61
N ARG A 85 3.52 -11.23 34.78
CA ARG A 85 4.34 -12.45 34.90
C ARG A 85 5.02 -12.53 36.26
N ASP A 86 5.59 -11.42 36.73
CA ASP A 86 6.26 -11.36 38.02
C ASP A 86 5.28 -11.64 39.17
N TYR A 87 4.09 -11.01 39.17
CA TYR A 87 3.07 -11.29 40.18
C TYR A 87 2.59 -12.74 40.19
N ILE A 88 2.48 -13.39 39.03
CA ILE A 88 2.09 -14.81 38.94
C ILE A 88 3.21 -15.71 39.47
N HIS A 89 4.48 -15.43 39.13
CA HIS A 89 5.61 -16.20 39.64
C HIS A 89 5.79 -16.08 41.15
N GLU A 90 5.48 -14.91 41.72
CA GLU A 90 5.49 -14.68 43.17
C GLU A 90 4.24 -15.22 43.88
N GLY A 91 3.25 -15.75 43.15
CA GLY A 91 2.00 -16.27 43.71
C GLY A 91 1.02 -15.18 44.18
N LYS A 92 1.25 -13.91 43.85
CA LYS A 92 0.46 -12.75 44.28
C LYS A 92 -0.73 -12.49 43.33
N ILE A 93 -1.69 -13.41 43.32
CA ILE A 93 -2.86 -13.38 42.41
C ILE A 93 -3.74 -12.15 42.63
N ASP A 94 -3.91 -11.70 43.87
CA ASP A 94 -4.71 -10.50 44.19
C ASP A 94 -4.08 -9.22 43.64
N SER A 95 -2.74 -9.09 43.71
CA SER A 95 -2.01 -7.96 43.14
C SER A 95 -2.09 -7.95 41.61
N ALA A 96 -1.98 -9.12 40.97
CA ALA A 96 -2.16 -9.26 39.53
C ALA A 96 -3.57 -8.82 39.09
N ARG A 97 -4.61 -9.21 39.84
CA ARG A 97 -5.99 -8.82 39.57
C ARG A 97 -6.22 -7.31 39.72
N ASN A 98 -5.64 -6.69 40.75
CA ASN A 98 -5.72 -5.24 40.94
C ASN A 98 -5.02 -4.46 39.80
N LEU A 99 -3.86 -4.94 39.34
CA LEU A 99 -3.18 -4.35 38.19
C LEU A 99 -4.04 -4.43 36.90
N CYS A 100 -4.73 -5.54 36.68
CA CYS A 100 -5.66 -5.68 35.56
C CYS A 100 -6.88 -4.73 35.67
N GLN A 101 -7.39 -4.46 36.88
CA GLN A 101 -8.54 -3.59 37.09
C GLN A 101 -8.21 -2.10 36.94
N THR A 102 -6.98 -1.71 37.29
CA THR A 102 -6.48 -0.34 37.12
C THR A 102 -6.05 -0.03 35.69
N THR A 103 -5.70 -1.05 34.91
CA THR A 103 -5.23 -0.90 33.52
C THR A 103 -6.39 -1.06 32.54
N ASN A 104 -6.82 0.03 31.90
CA ASN A 104 -7.94 0.02 30.94
C ASN A 104 -7.52 -0.40 29.51
N THR A 105 -6.92 -1.58 29.36
CA THR A 105 -6.57 -2.15 28.04
C THR A 105 -7.40 -3.41 27.75
N PRO A 106 -7.65 -3.75 26.47
CA PRO A 106 -8.35 -4.99 26.11
C PRO A 106 -7.63 -6.23 26.68
N VAL A 107 -6.30 -6.20 26.71
CA VAL A 107 -5.44 -7.28 27.22
C VAL A 107 -5.61 -7.45 28.73
N ALA A 108 -5.66 -6.37 29.50
CA ALA A 108 -5.93 -6.42 30.94
C ALA A 108 -7.30 -7.02 31.26
N ARG A 109 -8.35 -6.69 30.49
CA ARG A 109 -9.68 -7.29 30.65
C ARG A 109 -9.72 -8.78 30.33
N MET A 110 -8.98 -9.22 29.31
CA MET A 110 -8.84 -10.65 28.99
C MET A 110 -8.08 -11.39 30.10
N LEU A 111 -6.99 -10.81 30.59
CA LEU A 111 -6.18 -11.37 31.67
C LEU A 111 -6.93 -11.42 33.00
N GLU A 112 -7.72 -10.42 33.35
CA GLU A 112 -8.56 -10.43 34.56
C GLU A 112 -9.47 -11.68 34.59
N LYS A 113 -10.14 -11.97 33.47
CA LYS A 113 -10.99 -13.16 33.34
C LYS A 113 -10.19 -14.45 33.42
N GLY A 114 -9.00 -14.50 32.80
CA GLY A 114 -8.09 -15.64 32.90
C GLY A 114 -7.63 -15.91 34.33
N ILE A 115 -7.13 -14.88 35.01
CA ILE A 115 -6.62 -14.94 36.39
C ILE A 115 -7.74 -15.31 37.36
N SER A 116 -8.98 -14.84 37.16
CA SER A 116 -10.13 -15.17 38.02
C SER A 116 -10.51 -16.65 38.06
N ARG A 117 -9.97 -17.47 37.14
CA ARG A 117 -10.17 -18.92 37.10
C ARG A 117 -9.04 -19.71 37.76
N ILE A 118 -7.92 -19.08 38.12
CA ILE A 118 -6.80 -19.73 38.80
C ILE A 118 -7.24 -20.12 40.22
N GLY A 119 -7.04 -21.39 40.58
CA GLY A 119 -7.33 -21.89 41.93
C GLY A 119 -8.77 -22.36 42.17
N LYS A 120 -9.66 -22.32 41.17
CA LYS A 120 -10.98 -22.97 41.30
C LYS A 120 -10.81 -24.50 41.28
N PRO A 121 -11.41 -25.25 42.22
CA PRO A 121 -11.29 -26.70 42.26
C PRO A 121 -12.00 -27.35 41.06
N LEU A 122 -11.43 -28.42 40.52
CA LEU A 122 -12.03 -29.27 39.47
C LEU A 122 -13.46 -29.73 39.83
N LYS A 123 -13.80 -29.77 41.12
CA LYS A 123 -15.10 -30.16 41.66
C LYS A 123 -16.27 -29.26 41.24
N ASP A 124 -16.05 -27.95 41.01
CA ASP A 124 -17.10 -27.06 40.48
C ASP A 124 -17.37 -27.31 38.98
N ILE A 125 -16.45 -27.99 38.29
CA ILE A 125 -16.55 -28.36 36.87
C ILE A 125 -17.34 -29.68 36.73
N GLU A 126 -17.14 -30.62 37.67
CA GLU A 126 -17.84 -31.90 37.73
C GLU A 126 -19.32 -31.75 38.10
N VAL A 127 -19.65 -30.90 39.08
CA VAL A 127 -21.05 -30.60 39.49
C VAL A 127 -21.85 -29.87 38.40
N SER A 128 -21.18 -29.29 37.40
CA SER A 128 -21.86 -28.66 36.25
C SER A 128 -22.13 -29.64 35.09
N ILE A 129 -21.61 -30.87 35.17
CA ILE A 129 -21.80 -31.95 34.18
C ILE A 129 -22.83 -32.97 34.68
N GLU A 130 -23.12 -33.00 35.99
CA GLU A 130 -24.20 -33.79 36.61
C GLU A 130 -25.58 -33.11 36.49
#